data_AF-A0A2A3F5C2-F1
#
_entry.id   AF-A0A2A3F5C2-F1
#
_cell.length_a   1.000
_cell.length_b   1.000
_cell.length_c   1.000
_cell.angle_alpha   90.00
_cell.angle_beta   90.00
_cell.angle_gamma   90.00
#
_symmetry.space_group_name_H-M   'P 1'
#
loop_
_entity.id
_entity.type
_entity.pdbx_description
1 polymer ?
#
loop_
_entity_poly.entity_id
_entity_poly.type
_entity_poly.pdbx_seq_one_letter_code
_entity_poly.pdbx_strand_id
1 'polypeptide(L)'
;MSRSGPYSSWAFRGQQNADWEIWTSLSRYLRGFGVNPTVWPPQEARIIRIFKRKAHLHLDHVPDDKDTFQWLALIQHYGGPTRLLDFTWSPYVAAFFALESATSDAAVFALDTRKLQPELRVGAAAYQSLRATGAFEKLFLPGTNQIVTNTEPGV
;
A
#
# COMPACT_ATOMS: atom_id res chain seq x y z
N MET A 1 2.19 -23.49 -19.89
CA MET A 1 1.12 -22.53 -20.22
C MET A 1 1.54 -21.15 -19.71
N SER A 2 1.96 -20.26 -20.62
CA SER A 2 2.31 -18.88 -20.28
C SER A 2 1.03 -18.10 -19.99
N ARG A 3 0.80 -17.70 -18.74
CA ARG A 3 -0.28 -16.77 -18.38
C ARG A 3 0.12 -15.35 -18.78
N SER A 4 0.18 -15.05 -20.07
CA SER A 4 0.42 -13.68 -20.57
C SER A 4 -0.91 -13.01 -20.93
N GLY A 5 -1.75 -12.80 -19.92
CA GLY A 5 -2.86 -11.85 -20.06
C GLY A 5 -2.32 -10.42 -20.07
N PRO A 6 -3.04 -9.44 -20.65
CA PRO A 6 -2.59 -8.04 -20.73
C PRO A 6 -2.26 -7.41 -19.35
N TYR A 7 -2.78 -8.00 -18.27
CA TYR A 7 -2.63 -7.52 -16.90
C TYR A 7 -1.74 -8.40 -16.01
N SER A 8 -1.00 -9.37 -16.56
CA SER A 8 -0.19 -10.30 -15.74
C SER A 8 0.96 -9.62 -14.97
N SER A 9 1.35 -8.41 -15.36
CA SER A 9 2.37 -7.59 -14.71
C SER A 9 1.80 -6.45 -13.86
N TRP A 10 0.51 -6.51 -13.51
CA TRP A 10 -0.17 -5.44 -12.79
C TRP A 10 -0.40 -5.80 -11.35
N ALA A 11 -0.19 -4.83 -10.47
CA ALA A 11 -0.46 -4.94 -9.04
C ALA A 11 -1.69 -4.11 -8.69
N PHE A 12 -2.54 -4.61 -7.80
CA PHE A 12 -3.84 -4.04 -7.48
C PHE A 12 -3.97 -3.69 -5.99
N ARG A 13 -4.73 -2.65 -5.66
CA ARG A 13 -5.02 -2.24 -4.28
C ARG A 13 -6.47 -1.80 -4.14
N GLY A 14 -7.17 -2.40 -3.18
CA GLY A 14 -8.51 -1.96 -2.79
C GLY A 14 -8.51 -0.78 -1.82
N GLN A 15 -9.47 0.11 -1.97
CA GLN A 15 -9.80 1.16 -1.00
C GLN A 15 -11.31 1.24 -0.81
N GLN A 16 -11.74 1.33 0.44
CA GLN A 16 -13.17 1.34 0.84
C GLN A 16 -13.89 2.65 0.53
N ASN A 17 -13.14 3.69 0.17
CA ASN A 17 -13.67 4.98 -0.23
C ASN A 17 -12.85 5.52 -1.42
N ALA A 18 -13.54 5.85 -2.50
CA ALA A 18 -12.94 6.26 -3.77
C ALA A 18 -12.35 7.67 -3.73
N ASP A 19 -12.81 8.52 -2.80
CA ASP A 19 -12.29 9.88 -2.60
C ASP A 19 -10.96 9.88 -1.83
N TRP A 20 -10.55 8.73 -1.29
CA TRP A 20 -9.28 8.62 -0.56
C TRP A 20 -8.09 8.61 -1.52
N GLU A 21 -7.19 9.57 -1.31
CA GLU A 21 -5.85 9.53 -1.89
C GLU A 21 -5.08 8.27 -1.42
N ILE A 22 -4.13 7.82 -2.23
CA ILE A 22 -3.23 6.70 -1.87
C ILE A 22 -2.28 7.15 -0.76
N TRP A 23 -2.72 7.03 0.48
CA TRP A 23 -1.93 7.28 1.67
C TRP A 23 -1.57 5.97 2.39
N THR A 24 -0.41 5.99 3.03
CA THR A 24 0.01 4.92 3.95
C THR A 24 -0.84 4.98 5.22
N SER A 25 -0.91 3.88 5.98
CA SER A 25 -1.60 3.89 7.28
C SER A 25 -0.97 4.90 8.25
N LEU A 26 0.35 5.10 8.19
CA LEU A 26 1.04 6.17 8.92
C LEU A 26 0.59 7.57 8.51
N SER A 27 0.54 7.86 7.21
CA SER A 27 0.10 9.17 6.72
C SER A 27 -1.35 9.46 7.11
N ARG A 28 -2.25 8.48 6.99
CA ARG A 28 -3.64 8.61 7.46
C ARG A 28 -3.70 8.91 8.95
N TYR A 29 -3.00 8.12 9.75
CA TYR A 29 -2.94 8.27 11.20
C TYR A 29 -2.45 9.67 11.60
N LEU A 30 -1.28 10.09 11.12
CA LEU A 30 -0.68 11.37 11.52
C LEU A 30 -1.49 12.59 11.04
N ARG A 31 -2.09 12.53 9.84
CA ARG A 31 -3.00 13.60 9.37
C ARG A 31 -4.28 13.67 10.18
N GLY A 32 -4.86 12.52 10.55
CA GLY A 32 -6.07 12.48 11.39
C GLY A 32 -5.89 13.18 12.73
N PHE A 33 -4.66 13.16 13.27
CA PHE A 33 -4.28 13.89 14.49
C PHE A 33 -3.75 15.32 14.26
N GLY A 34 -3.78 15.83 13.03
CA GLY A 34 -3.29 17.18 12.72
C GLY A 34 -1.78 17.35 12.91
N VAL A 35 -0.99 16.27 12.85
CA VAL A 35 0.45 16.32 13.07
C VAL A 35 1.15 16.95 11.87
N ASN A 36 2.00 17.96 12.11
CA ASN A 36 2.77 18.61 11.06
C ASN A 36 3.65 17.60 10.28
N PRO A 37 3.59 17.57 8.93
CA PRO A 37 4.43 16.69 8.09
C PRO A 37 5.92 16.72 8.40
N THR A 38 6.46 17.86 8.85
CA THR A 38 7.89 18.01 9.17
C THR A 38 8.35 17.09 10.31
N VAL A 39 7.44 16.67 11.19
CA VAL A 39 7.75 15.78 12.31
C VAL A 39 7.31 14.33 12.07
N TRP A 40 6.83 13.96 10.88
CA TRP A 40 6.42 12.57 10.63
C TRP A 40 7.57 11.55 10.74
N PRO A 41 8.77 11.79 10.17
CA PRO A 41 9.89 10.84 10.32
C PRO A 41 10.28 10.54 11.78
N PRO A 42 10.44 11.53 12.69
CA PRO A 42 10.73 11.23 14.09
C PRO A 42 9.57 10.55 14.83
N GLN A 43 8.30 10.80 14.44
CA GLN A 43 7.17 10.04 15.00
C GLN A 43 7.21 8.57 14.60
N GLU A 44 7.51 8.28 13.34
CA GLU A 44 7.64 6.90 12.87
C GLU A 44 8.80 6.17 13.55
N ALA A 45 9.96 6.83 13.67
CA ALA A 45 11.10 6.28 14.41
C ALA A 45 10.72 5.96 15.86
N ARG A 46 9.89 6.80 16.49
CA ARG A 46 9.35 6.55 17.83
C ARG A 46 8.42 5.33 17.86
N ILE A 47 7.52 5.18 16.87
CA ILE A 47 6.61 4.01 16.74
C ILE A 47 7.43 2.73 16.64
N ILE A 48 8.40 2.68 15.70
CA ILE A 48 9.28 1.52 15.51
C ILE A 48 10.03 1.19 16.80
N ARG A 49 10.66 2.17 17.44
CA ARG A 49 11.40 1.98 18.69
C ARG A 49 10.51 1.44 19.82
N ILE A 50 9.29 1.95 19.97
CA ILE A 50 8.36 1.47 20.98
C ILE A 50 7.95 0.03 20.68
N PHE A 51 7.65 -0.28 19.41
CA PHE A 51 7.26 -1.62 19.00
C PHE A 51 8.37 -2.64 19.26
N LYS A 52 9.62 -2.37 18.82
CA LYS A 52 10.79 -3.23 19.08
C LYS A 52 11.00 -3.55 20.56
N ARG A 53 10.87 -2.54 21.42
CA ARG A 53 11.00 -2.71 22.88
C ARG A 53 9.90 -3.55 23.51
N LYS A 54 8.78 -3.77 22.82
CA LYS A 54 7.69 -4.63 23.31
C LYS A 54 7.65 -5.98 22.60
N ALA A 55 8.12 -6.03 21.35
CA ALA A 55 8.04 -7.20 20.49
C ALA A 55 8.70 -8.44 21.14
N HIS A 56 9.89 -8.28 21.73
CA HIS A 56 10.59 -9.38 22.40
C HIS A 56 9.87 -9.94 23.65
N LEU A 57 8.86 -9.23 24.18
CA LEU A 57 8.04 -9.70 25.31
C LEU A 57 6.87 -10.57 24.85
N HIS A 58 6.54 -10.54 23.55
CA HIS A 58 5.33 -11.16 23.00
C HIS A 58 5.62 -12.09 21.82
N LEU A 59 6.83 -12.07 21.27
CA LEU A 59 7.21 -12.82 20.07
C LEU A 59 8.47 -13.63 20.35
N ASP A 60 8.42 -14.92 20.00
CA ASP A 60 9.56 -15.83 20.14
C ASP A 60 10.70 -15.49 19.17
N HIS A 61 10.33 -14.95 18.00
CA HIS A 61 11.27 -14.58 16.95
C HIS A 61 10.98 -13.16 16.49
N VAL A 62 12.02 -12.34 16.44
CA VAL A 62 11.96 -10.96 15.96
C VAL A 62 12.96 -10.75 14.82
N PRO A 63 12.69 -9.80 13.90
CA PRO A 63 13.64 -9.46 12.84
C PRO A 63 14.96 -8.91 13.38
N ASP A 64 16.00 -8.95 12.55
CA ASP A 64 17.26 -8.24 12.84
C ASP A 64 17.00 -6.75 13.09
N ASP A 65 17.73 -6.16 14.02
CA ASP A 65 17.52 -4.78 14.41
C ASP A 65 17.74 -3.77 13.28
N LYS A 66 18.59 -4.09 12.31
CA LYS A 66 18.86 -3.24 11.15
C LYS A 66 17.81 -3.43 10.04
N ASP A 67 17.01 -4.51 10.08
CA ASP A 67 15.99 -4.78 9.06
C ASP A 67 14.70 -3.98 9.30
N THR A 68 14.77 -2.70 8.98
CA THR A 68 13.64 -1.78 9.14
C THR A 68 12.41 -2.23 8.33
N PHE A 69 12.60 -2.90 7.19
CA PHE A 69 11.49 -3.35 6.36
C PHE A 69 10.69 -4.45 7.05
N GLN A 70 11.36 -5.50 7.55
CA GLN A 70 10.69 -6.56 8.30
C GLN A 70 10.01 -6.02 9.56
N TRP A 71 10.64 -5.06 10.25
CA TRP A 71 10.02 -4.41 11.40
C TRP A 71 8.72 -3.66 11.03
N LEU A 72 8.71 -2.95 9.91
CA LEU A 72 7.48 -2.30 9.42
C LEU A 72 6.43 -3.33 9.01
N ALA A 73 6.80 -4.39 8.29
CA ALA A 73 5.86 -5.44 7.93
C ALA A 73 5.22 -6.08 9.18
N LEU A 74 6.01 -6.31 10.22
CA LEU A 74 5.54 -6.85 11.48
C LEU A 74 4.61 -5.88 12.22
N ILE A 75 4.95 -4.58 12.28
CA ILE A 75 4.06 -3.54 12.83
C ILE A 75 2.72 -3.55 12.10
N GLN A 76 2.74 -3.58 10.76
CA GLN A 76 1.53 -3.60 9.93
C GLN A 76 0.69 -4.87 10.16
N HIS A 77 1.34 -6.03 10.30
CA HIS A 77 0.68 -7.29 10.62
C HIS A 77 -0.12 -7.22 11.94
N TYR A 78 0.44 -6.54 12.95
CA TYR A 78 -0.24 -6.28 14.23
C TYR A 78 -1.13 -5.02 14.21
N GLY A 79 -1.48 -4.50 13.04
CA GLY A 79 -2.41 -3.37 12.88
C GLY A 79 -1.82 -1.99 13.18
N GLY A 80 -0.51 -1.89 13.39
CA GLY A 80 0.16 -0.61 13.63
C GLY A 80 0.31 0.24 12.36
N PRO A 81 0.39 1.57 12.51
CA PRO A 81 0.58 2.48 11.38
C PRO A 81 2.01 2.39 10.83
N THR A 82 2.16 2.24 9.52
CA THR A 82 3.45 2.15 8.84
C THR A 82 3.44 2.95 7.55
N ARG A 83 4.62 3.27 7.05
CA ARG A 83 4.81 3.91 5.74
C ARG A 83 4.71 2.95 4.56
N LEU A 84 4.34 1.69 4.78
CA LEU A 84 4.19 0.69 3.73
C LEU A 84 2.83 0.84 3.04
N LEU A 85 2.82 0.49 1.76
CA LEU A 85 1.62 0.29 0.97
C LEU A 85 1.65 -1.13 0.43
N ASP A 86 0.56 -1.84 0.63
CA ASP A 86 0.34 -3.18 0.13
C ASP A 86 -0.42 -3.15 -1.21
N PHE A 87 0.06 -3.96 -2.14
CA PHE A 87 -0.60 -4.27 -3.40
C PHE A 87 -0.59 -5.80 -3.57
N THR A 88 -1.61 -6.31 -4.24
CA THR A 88 -1.78 -7.73 -4.55
C THR A 88 -1.75 -7.96 -6.06
N TRP A 89 -1.22 -9.08 -6.50
CA TRP A 89 -1.29 -9.48 -7.92
C TRP A 89 -2.69 -9.94 -8.34
N SER A 90 -3.60 -10.16 -7.37
CA SER A 90 -4.97 -10.60 -7.65
C SER A 90 -5.94 -9.41 -7.60
N PRO A 91 -6.59 -9.06 -8.74
CA PRO A 91 -7.61 -8.02 -8.73
C PRO A 91 -8.82 -8.40 -7.86
N TYR A 92 -9.10 -9.69 -7.68
CA TYR A 92 -10.18 -10.17 -6.81
C TYR A 92 -9.88 -9.93 -5.33
N VAL A 93 -8.63 -10.13 -4.91
CA VAL A 93 -8.21 -9.82 -3.53
C VAL A 93 -8.29 -8.31 -3.29
N ALA A 94 -7.88 -7.49 -4.26
CA ALA A 94 -8.04 -6.05 -4.16
C ALA A 94 -9.51 -5.62 -4.08
N ALA A 95 -10.38 -6.21 -4.90
CA ALA A 95 -11.82 -5.94 -4.86
C ALA A 95 -12.46 -6.36 -3.53
N PHE A 96 -12.06 -7.50 -2.97
CA PHE A 96 -12.51 -7.93 -1.64
C PHE A 96 -12.18 -6.87 -0.58
N PHE A 97 -10.94 -6.40 -0.48
CA PHE A 97 -10.55 -5.35 0.46
C PHE A 97 -11.23 -4.00 0.17
N ALA A 98 -11.53 -3.71 -1.10
CA ALA A 98 -12.28 -2.52 -1.47
C ALA A 98 -13.72 -2.58 -0.94
N LEU A 99 -14.35 -3.76 -0.89
CA LEU A 99 -15.78 -3.90 -0.64
C LEU A 99 -16.14 -4.41 0.76
N GLU A 100 -15.26 -5.13 1.47
CA GLU A 100 -15.60 -5.85 2.71
C GLU A 100 -16.27 -5.00 3.79
N SER A 101 -15.93 -3.70 3.87
CA SER A 101 -16.50 -2.75 4.82
C SER A 101 -16.79 -1.39 4.19
N ALA A 102 -17.02 -1.34 2.87
CA ALA A 102 -17.32 -0.10 2.17
C ALA A 102 -18.73 0.40 2.53
N THR A 103 -18.81 1.64 2.99
CA THR A 103 -20.08 2.36 3.23
C THR A 103 -20.33 3.46 2.20
N SER A 104 -19.43 3.59 1.23
CA SER A 104 -19.42 4.60 0.16
C SER A 104 -18.87 3.96 -1.12
N ASP A 105 -18.81 4.72 -2.20
CA ASP A 105 -18.14 4.28 -3.43
C ASP A 105 -16.71 3.82 -3.12
N ALA A 106 -16.36 2.62 -3.57
CA ALA A 106 -15.05 2.00 -3.35
C ALA A 106 -14.19 2.11 -4.62
N ALA A 107 -12.87 1.97 -4.47
CA ALA A 107 -11.93 2.03 -5.58
C ALA A 107 -10.97 0.83 -5.60
N VAL A 108 -10.62 0.37 -6.81
CA VAL A 108 -9.51 -0.54 -7.05
C VAL A 108 -8.48 0.19 -7.90
N PHE A 109 -7.30 0.39 -7.32
CA PHE A 109 -6.15 0.94 -8.01
C PHE A 109 -5.39 -0.17 -8.72
N ALA A 110 -4.96 0.08 -9.95
CA ALA A 110 -4.16 -0.85 -10.75
C ALA A 110 -2.86 -0.17 -11.16
N LEU A 111 -1.73 -0.72 -10.74
CA LEU A 111 -0.37 -0.22 -10.93
C LEU A 111 0.38 -1.10 -11.94
N ASP A 112 0.89 -0.52 -13.01
CA ASP A 112 1.74 -1.24 -13.96
C ASP A 112 3.16 -1.36 -13.41
N THR A 113 3.51 -2.53 -12.89
CA THR A 113 4.80 -2.75 -12.22
C THR A 113 6.00 -2.66 -13.15
N ARG A 114 5.80 -2.80 -14.47
CA ARG A 114 6.88 -2.64 -15.47
C ARG A 114 7.33 -1.20 -15.61
N LYS A 115 6.47 -0.25 -15.24
CA LYS A 115 6.75 1.19 -15.27
C LYS A 115 7.41 1.68 -13.98
N LEU A 116 7.51 0.83 -12.96
CA LEU A 116 8.28 1.13 -11.77
C LEU A 116 9.76 1.06 -12.13
N GLN A 117 10.49 2.15 -11.89
CA GLN A 117 11.93 2.14 -12.07
C GLN A 117 12.57 1.18 -11.06
N PRO A 118 13.55 0.36 -11.47
CA PRO A 118 14.22 -0.58 -10.57
C PRO A 118 14.97 0.14 -9.43
N GLU A 119 15.34 1.42 -9.60
CA GLU A 119 15.99 2.21 -8.56
C GLU A 119 15.01 2.96 -7.64
N LEU A 120 13.80 2.45 -7.39
CA LEU A 120 12.92 3.02 -6.37
C LEU A 120 13.59 2.91 -4.98
N ARG A 121 14.46 3.88 -4.65
CA ARG A 121 15.33 3.86 -3.48
C ARG A 121 14.47 3.93 -2.23
N VAL A 122 14.65 2.97 -1.33
CA VAL A 122 14.03 2.99 0.00
C VAL A 122 14.42 4.29 0.71
N GLY A 123 13.49 5.24 0.82
CA GLY A 123 13.73 6.57 1.39
C GLY A 123 12.79 7.66 0.83
N ALA A 124 12.97 8.91 1.29
CA ALA A 124 12.13 10.06 0.94
C ALA A 124 11.98 10.30 -0.59
N ALA A 125 12.95 9.87 -1.40
CA ALA A 125 12.95 10.00 -2.85
C ALA A 125 11.94 9.06 -3.56
N ALA A 126 11.69 7.85 -3.03
CA ALA A 126 10.68 6.96 -3.57
C ALA A 126 9.25 7.48 -3.34
N TYR A 127 9.00 8.10 -2.18
CA TYR A 127 7.71 8.74 -1.87
C TYR A 127 7.35 9.84 -2.86
N GLN A 128 8.35 10.57 -3.34
CA GLN A 128 8.16 11.59 -4.36
C GLN A 128 7.80 10.99 -5.72
N SER A 129 8.15 9.74 -6.04
CA SER A 129 7.87 9.16 -7.36
C SER A 129 6.41 8.79 -7.60
N LEU A 130 5.68 8.30 -6.57
CA LEU A 130 4.24 8.01 -6.65
C LEU A 130 3.38 9.26 -6.38
N ARG A 131 3.95 10.27 -5.72
CA ARG A 131 3.30 11.57 -5.43
C ARG A 131 3.76 12.70 -6.35
N ALA A 132 4.67 12.42 -7.29
CA ALA A 132 5.11 13.41 -8.26
C ALA A 132 3.89 13.80 -9.10
N THR A 133 3.79 15.07 -9.45
CA THR A 133 2.77 15.55 -10.37
C THR A 133 2.86 14.73 -11.67
N GLY A 134 1.76 14.08 -12.07
CA GLY A 134 1.73 13.20 -13.24
C GLY A 134 2.07 11.72 -12.98
N ALA A 135 2.43 11.34 -11.75
CA ALA A 135 2.77 9.96 -11.40
C ALA A 135 1.55 9.03 -11.50
N PHE A 136 0.37 9.53 -11.13
CA PHE A 136 -0.85 8.76 -11.18
C PHE A 136 -1.19 8.38 -12.62
N GLU A 137 -1.16 9.36 -13.53
CA GLU A 137 -1.44 9.22 -14.95
C GLU A 137 -0.40 8.34 -15.67
N LYS A 138 0.84 8.35 -15.16
CA LYS A 138 1.94 7.56 -15.72
C LYS A 138 1.90 6.09 -15.28
N LEU A 139 1.58 5.85 -14.00
CA LEU A 139 1.77 4.55 -13.34
C LEU A 139 0.47 3.77 -13.14
N PHE A 140 -0.67 4.45 -13.02
CA PHE A 140 -1.97 3.82 -12.77
C PHE A 140 -2.85 3.82 -14.02
N LEU A 141 -3.82 2.88 -14.10
CA LEU A 141 -4.85 2.96 -15.12
C LEU A 141 -5.68 4.24 -14.93
N PRO A 142 -5.87 5.06 -15.99
CA PRO A 142 -6.83 6.13 -15.91
C PRO A 142 -8.24 5.52 -15.76
N GLY A 143 -9.04 6.08 -14.85
CA GLY A 143 -10.40 5.65 -14.51
C GLY A 143 -11.43 5.82 -15.64
N THR A 144 -10.98 6.08 -16.86
CA THR A 144 -11.80 6.19 -18.08
C THR A 144 -11.93 4.84 -18.82
N ASN A 145 -11.22 3.80 -18.38
CA ASN A 145 -11.29 2.49 -19.01
C ASN A 145 -12.45 1.67 -18.41
N GLN A 146 -13.38 1.21 -19.24
CA GLN A 146 -14.32 0.16 -18.83
C GLN A 146 -13.53 -1.11 -18.48
N ILE A 147 -13.57 -1.51 -17.21
CA ILE A 147 -13.06 -2.82 -16.79
C ILE A 147 -14.16 -3.83 -17.12
N VAL A 148 -14.13 -4.38 -18.33
CA VAL A 148 -14.97 -5.54 -18.69
C VAL A 148 -14.35 -6.77 -18.05
N THR A 149 -14.95 -7.25 -16.97
CA THR A 149 -14.58 -8.55 -16.40
C THR A 149 -15.36 -9.64 -17.12
N ASN A 150 -14.70 -10.43 -17.96
CA ASN A 150 -15.26 -11.74 -18.35
C ASN A 150 -15.15 -12.66 -17.14
N THR A 151 -16.15 -12.62 -16.28
CA THR A 151 -16.48 -13.82 -15.52
C THR A 151 -17.22 -14.72 -16.49
N GLU A 152 -16.71 -15.93 -16.74
CA GLU A 152 -17.59 -16.96 -17.28
C GLU A 152 -18.77 -17.07 -16.30
N PRO A 153 -20.03 -17.04 -16.77
CA PRO A 153 -21.15 -17.43 -15.93
C PRO A 153 -20.95 -18.92 -15.61
N GLY A 154 -20.35 -19.20 -14.46
CA GLY A 154 -20.20 -20.55 -13.94
C GLY A 154 -21.56 -21.10 -13.56
N VAL A 155 -22.05 -21.98 -14.45
CA VAL A 155 -22.73 -23.27 -14.24
C VAL A 155 -23.46 -23.48 -12.90
#